data_AF-A0A1Q2YBV1-F1
#
_entry.id   AF-A0A1Q2YBV1-F1
#
_cell.length_a   1.000
_cell.length_b   1.000
_cell.length_c   1.000
_cell.angle_alpha   90.00
_cell.angle_beta   90.00
_cell.angle_gamma   90.00
#
_symmetry.space_group_name_H-M   'P 1'
#
loop_
_entity.id
_entity.type
_entity.pdbx_description
1 polymer ?
#
loop_
_entity_poly.entity_id
_entity_poly.type
_entity_poly.pdbx_seq_one_letter_code
_entity_poly.pdbx_strand_id
1 'polypeptide(L)'
;MATTVLPITYDSTSKKVSLEETVPLSSSKDLQLEISQINTLYADFIKANSEFPPPPSKEAFTKNLSMMVKKMHESATALMRQRQFADAAKKFDIALGLASARSKFEPFQPTMSELIICLMGRCDAYTNANMFVEALEDAEVLVLLGSQIPDNHLRRGICNLNLGEFLSAKSDFERGLAFNSKHPILLKLLEICLKIIDEENGDN
;
A
#
# COMPACT_ATOMS: atom_id res chain seq x y z
N MET A 1 14.59 -24.01 -31.89
CA MET A 1 14.42 -22.97 -30.85
C MET A 1 15.65 -23.06 -29.96
N ALA A 2 16.41 -21.99 -29.80
CA ALA A 2 17.55 -22.00 -28.88
C ALA A 2 16.99 -22.07 -27.45
N THR A 3 17.26 -23.15 -26.73
CA THR A 3 16.95 -23.27 -25.30
C THR A 3 17.97 -22.45 -24.52
N THR A 4 17.57 -21.26 -24.11
CA THR A 4 18.33 -20.47 -23.14
C THR A 4 18.29 -21.19 -21.80
N VAL A 5 19.44 -21.68 -21.34
CA VAL A 5 19.57 -22.27 -20.00
C VAL A 5 19.57 -21.15 -18.98
N LEU A 6 18.67 -21.23 -18.00
CA LEU A 6 18.60 -20.25 -16.90
C LEU A 6 19.48 -20.73 -15.74
N PRO A 7 20.21 -19.82 -15.07
CA PRO A 7 21.09 -20.17 -13.95
C PRO A 7 20.29 -20.30 -12.64
N ILE A 8 19.45 -21.33 -12.56
CA ILE A 8 18.55 -21.59 -11.43
C ILE A 8 18.76 -23.00 -10.86
N THR A 9 18.63 -23.12 -9.56
CA THR A 9 18.68 -24.38 -8.82
C THR A 9 17.35 -24.66 -8.14
N TYR A 10 17.03 -25.95 -7.97
CA TYR A 10 15.85 -26.39 -7.24
C TYR A 10 16.29 -27.21 -6.03
N ASP A 11 15.80 -26.84 -4.85
CA ASP A 11 15.97 -27.63 -3.64
C ASP A 11 14.73 -28.49 -3.39
N SER A 12 14.90 -29.81 -3.44
CA SER A 12 13.82 -30.78 -3.21
C SER A 12 13.26 -30.78 -1.78
N THR A 13 14.05 -30.35 -0.80
CA THR A 13 13.64 -30.32 0.61
C THR A 13 12.78 -29.11 0.91
N SER A 14 13.25 -27.90 0.55
CA SER A 14 12.46 -26.67 0.72
C SER A 14 11.41 -26.48 -0.37
N LYS A 15 11.51 -27.21 -1.48
CA LYS A 15 10.70 -27.08 -2.70
C LYS A 15 10.74 -25.67 -3.29
N LYS A 16 11.89 -25.01 -3.21
CA LYS A 16 12.11 -23.65 -3.72
C LYS A 16 13.08 -23.65 -4.88
N VAL A 17 12.83 -22.72 -5.80
CA VAL A 17 13.78 -22.35 -6.86
C VAL A 17 14.63 -21.19 -6.34
N SER A 18 15.93 -21.21 -6.63
CA SER A 18 16.90 -20.16 -6.25
C SER A 18 17.83 -19.84 -7.41
N LEU A 19 18.40 -18.63 -7.43
CA LEU A 19 19.50 -18.30 -8.33
C LEU A 19 20.76 -19.07 -7.92
N GLU A 20 21.59 -19.41 -8.89
CA GLU A 20 22.94 -19.91 -8.62
C GLU A 20 23.79 -18.83 -7.93
N GLU A 21 24.59 -19.24 -6.94
CA GLU A 21 25.47 -18.33 -6.16
C GLU A 21 26.51 -17.61 -7.02
N THR A 22 26.80 -18.15 -8.20
CA THR A 22 27.78 -17.64 -9.17
C THR A 22 27.27 -16.43 -9.95
N VAL A 23 25.97 -16.11 -9.87
CA VAL A 23 25.34 -15.05 -10.66
C VAL A 23 25.23 -13.76 -9.85
N PRO A 24 25.79 -12.64 -10.35
CA PRO A 24 25.62 -11.35 -9.69
C PRO A 24 24.15 -10.92 -9.64
N LEU A 25 23.65 -10.61 -8.45
CA LEU A 25 22.28 -10.13 -8.22
C LEU A 25 21.95 -8.87 -9.04
N SER A 26 22.94 -8.01 -9.30
CA SER A 26 22.77 -6.78 -10.08
C SER A 26 22.41 -7.03 -11.54
N SER A 27 22.91 -8.11 -12.16
CA SER A 27 22.62 -8.49 -13.54
C SER A 27 21.35 -9.33 -13.71
N SER A 28 20.75 -9.79 -12.61
CA SER A 28 19.65 -10.77 -12.66
C SER A 28 18.47 -10.40 -11.76
N LYS A 29 18.25 -9.10 -11.53
CA LYS A 29 17.16 -8.58 -10.69
C LYS A 29 15.79 -9.06 -11.17
N ASP A 30 15.53 -8.99 -12.47
CA ASP A 30 14.25 -9.41 -13.05
C ASP A 30 14.01 -10.91 -12.85
N LEU A 31 15.05 -11.73 -13.09
CA LEU A 31 14.97 -13.17 -12.85
C LEU A 31 14.77 -13.50 -11.36
N GLN A 32 15.39 -12.75 -10.46
CA GLN A 32 15.18 -12.90 -9.01
C GLN A 32 13.73 -12.59 -8.61
N LEU A 33 13.13 -11.57 -9.23
CA LEU A 33 11.73 -11.23 -9.02
C LEU A 33 10.82 -12.37 -9.48
N GLU A 34 11.02 -12.91 -10.68
CA GLU A 34 10.27 -14.06 -11.20
C GLU A 34 10.41 -15.30 -10.30
N ILE A 35 11.63 -15.59 -9.82
CA ILE A 35 11.89 -16.67 -8.86
C ILE A 35 11.13 -16.45 -7.54
N SER A 36 11.05 -15.19 -7.07
CA SER A 36 10.30 -14.88 -5.86
C SER A 36 8.80 -15.12 -6.08
N GLN A 37 8.27 -14.66 -7.22
CA GLN A 37 6.86 -14.82 -7.58
C GLN A 37 6.46 -16.28 -7.75
N ILE A 38 7.27 -17.10 -8.44
CA ILE A 38 6.96 -18.53 -8.64
C ILE A 38 7.01 -19.30 -7.31
N ASN A 39 7.95 -18.97 -6.42
CA ASN A 39 8.00 -19.57 -5.08
C ASN A 39 6.77 -19.20 -4.24
N THR A 40 6.28 -17.95 -4.32
CA THR A 40 5.01 -17.55 -3.68
C THR A 40 3.83 -18.33 -4.24
N LEU A 41 3.71 -18.41 -5.57
CA LEU A 41 2.61 -19.10 -6.24
C LEU A 41 2.60 -20.60 -5.91
N TYR A 42 3.77 -21.24 -5.93
CA TYR A 42 3.92 -22.64 -5.60
C TYR A 42 3.58 -22.93 -4.14
N ALA A 43 3.99 -22.06 -3.21
CA ALA A 43 3.61 -22.19 -1.81
C ALA A 43 2.09 -22.10 -1.61
N ASP A 44 1.41 -21.19 -2.33
CA ASP A 44 -0.05 -21.08 -2.29
C ASP A 44 -0.73 -22.31 -2.92
N PHE A 45 -0.16 -22.86 -4.00
CA PHE A 45 -0.67 -24.08 -4.63
C PHE A 45 -0.60 -25.29 -3.70
N ILE A 46 0.53 -25.50 -3.03
CA ILE A 46 0.69 -26.59 -2.05
C ILE A 46 -0.30 -26.44 -0.89
N LYS A 47 -0.53 -25.21 -0.40
CA LYS A 47 -1.52 -24.94 0.65
C LYS A 47 -2.96 -25.19 0.20
N ALA A 48 -3.27 -24.96 -1.08
CA ALA A 48 -4.60 -25.21 -1.63
C ALA A 48 -4.97 -26.70 -1.64
N ASN A 49 -3.99 -27.60 -1.53
CA ASN A 49 -4.17 -29.05 -1.41
C ASN A 49 -5.17 -29.62 -2.43
N SER A 50 -5.06 -29.18 -3.68
CA SER A 50 -5.92 -29.56 -4.80
C SER A 50 -5.06 -29.79 -6.04
N GLU A 51 -5.53 -30.63 -6.96
CA GLU A 51 -4.82 -30.87 -8.23
C GLU A 51 -4.71 -29.61 -9.09
N PHE A 52 -5.73 -28.74 -9.00
CA PHE A 52 -5.78 -27.44 -9.65
C PHE A 52 -6.25 -26.40 -8.64
N PRO A 53 -5.67 -25.19 -8.64
CA PRO A 53 -6.17 -24.12 -7.80
C PRO A 53 -7.65 -23.86 -8.10
N PRO A 54 -8.49 -23.67 -7.07
CA PRO A 54 -9.90 -23.37 -7.28
C PRO A 54 -10.04 -22.03 -8.03
N PRO A 55 -11.05 -21.88 -8.91
CA PRO A 55 -11.31 -20.59 -9.53
C PRO A 55 -11.67 -19.55 -8.46
N PRO A 56 -11.34 -18.27 -8.67
CA PRO A 56 -11.66 -17.21 -7.71
C PRO A 56 -13.18 -17.06 -7.59
N SER A 57 -13.73 -17.51 -6.47
CA SER A 57 -15.15 -17.40 -6.11
C SER A 57 -15.34 -16.78 -4.73
N LYS A 58 -16.55 -16.31 -4.42
CA LYS A 58 -16.87 -15.74 -3.09
C LYS A 58 -16.70 -16.78 -1.98
N GLU A 59 -16.97 -18.03 -2.28
CA GLU A 59 -16.85 -19.18 -1.37
C GLU A 59 -15.39 -19.55 -1.11
N ALA A 60 -14.52 -19.36 -2.11
CA ALA A 60 -13.08 -19.61 -2.01
C ALA A 60 -12.31 -18.54 -1.22
N PHE A 61 -12.96 -17.41 -0.86
CA PHE A 61 -12.32 -16.32 -0.13
C PHE A 61 -12.17 -16.65 1.37
N THR A 62 -10.94 -16.60 1.88
CA THR A 62 -10.63 -17.04 3.24
C THR A 62 -11.16 -16.06 4.29
N LYS A 63 -12.14 -16.49 5.08
CA LYS A 63 -12.80 -15.69 6.14
C LYS A 63 -11.94 -15.50 7.39
N ASN A 64 -11.16 -16.51 7.78
CA ASN A 64 -10.33 -16.44 8.99
C ASN A 64 -9.29 -15.31 8.90
N LEU A 65 -8.69 -15.15 7.72
CA LEU A 65 -7.74 -14.07 7.47
C LEU A 65 -8.43 -12.70 7.50
N SER A 66 -9.63 -12.57 6.93
CA SER A 66 -10.42 -11.33 7.05
C SER A 66 -10.72 -10.96 8.51
N MET A 67 -11.04 -11.94 9.35
CA MET A 67 -11.25 -11.71 10.78
C MET A 67 -9.97 -11.23 11.47
N MET A 68 -8.80 -11.78 11.11
CA MET A 68 -7.52 -11.33 11.65
C MET A 68 -7.16 -9.91 11.20
N VAL A 69 -7.33 -9.60 9.91
CA VAL A 69 -7.12 -8.25 9.35
C VAL A 69 -8.02 -7.25 10.06
N LYS A 70 -9.32 -7.56 10.17
CA LYS A 70 -10.30 -6.72 10.88
C LYS A 70 -9.91 -6.49 12.34
N LYS A 71 -9.51 -7.54 13.07
CA LYS A 71 -9.08 -7.43 14.47
C LYS A 71 -7.85 -6.52 14.61
N MET A 72 -6.87 -6.65 13.71
CA MET A 72 -5.67 -5.78 13.74
C MET A 72 -6.03 -4.34 13.40
N HIS A 73 -6.90 -4.12 12.42
CA HIS A 73 -7.41 -2.80 12.07
C HIS A 73 -8.17 -2.14 13.25
N GLU A 74 -9.06 -2.86 13.92
CA GLU A 74 -9.78 -2.37 15.11
C GLU A 74 -8.83 -2.04 16.25
N SER A 75 -7.83 -2.88 16.49
CA SER A 75 -6.77 -2.61 17.47
C SER A 75 -5.97 -1.34 17.13
N ALA A 76 -5.61 -1.15 15.86
CA ALA A 76 -4.91 0.05 15.39
C ALA A 76 -5.77 1.30 15.57
N THR A 77 -7.06 1.21 15.22
CA THR A 77 -8.03 2.31 15.40
C THR A 77 -8.21 2.67 16.87
N ALA A 78 -8.16 1.69 17.78
CA ALA A 78 -8.20 1.96 19.22
C ALA A 78 -6.96 2.76 19.69
N LEU A 79 -5.78 2.46 19.16
CA LEU A 79 -4.54 3.22 19.43
C LEU A 79 -4.61 4.64 18.85
N MET A 80 -5.21 4.81 17.66
CA MET A 80 -5.48 6.14 17.09
C MET A 80 -6.31 7.01 18.03
N ARG A 81 -7.38 6.46 18.63
CA ARG A 81 -8.22 7.17 19.61
C ARG A 81 -7.46 7.54 20.89
N GLN A 82 -6.49 6.72 21.27
CA GLN A 82 -5.59 6.97 22.41
C GLN A 82 -4.43 7.90 22.07
N ARG A 83 -4.38 8.44 20.84
CA ARG A 83 -3.28 9.28 20.33
C ARG A 83 -1.91 8.59 20.32
N GLN A 84 -1.88 7.26 20.35
CA GLN A 84 -0.67 6.46 20.22
C GLN A 84 -0.39 6.17 18.73
N PHE A 85 -0.05 7.22 17.98
CA PHE A 85 -0.03 7.18 16.52
C PHE A 85 1.07 6.27 15.94
N ALA A 86 2.30 6.33 16.49
CA ALA A 86 3.40 5.48 16.02
C ALA A 86 3.11 3.98 16.23
N ASP A 87 2.46 3.61 17.34
CA ASP A 87 2.09 2.22 17.60
C ASP A 87 0.86 1.81 16.77
N ALA A 88 -0.06 2.74 16.49
CA ALA A 88 -1.15 2.51 15.55
C ALA A 88 -0.61 2.19 14.14
N ALA A 89 0.38 2.95 13.66
CA ALA A 89 1.02 2.72 12.36
C ALA A 89 1.60 1.30 12.27
N LYS A 90 2.32 0.83 13.30
CA LYS A 90 2.84 -0.55 13.37
C LYS A 90 1.72 -1.59 13.33
N LYS A 91 0.56 -1.32 13.96
CA LYS A 91 -0.58 -2.25 13.93
C LYS A 91 -1.28 -2.26 12.57
N PHE A 92 -1.41 -1.12 11.90
CA PHE A 92 -1.89 -1.06 10.52
C PHE A 92 -0.93 -1.77 9.56
N ASP A 93 0.38 -1.65 9.75
CA ASP A 93 1.39 -2.36 8.97
C ASP A 93 1.21 -3.90 9.06
N ILE A 94 1.02 -4.42 10.28
CA ILE A 94 0.70 -5.84 10.47
C ILE A 94 -0.60 -6.24 9.74
N ALA A 95 -1.64 -5.40 9.82
CA ALA A 95 -2.90 -5.66 9.12
C ALA A 95 -2.72 -5.68 7.59
N LEU A 96 -1.91 -4.77 7.06
CA LEU A 96 -1.57 -4.68 5.65
C LEU A 96 -0.77 -5.89 5.17
N GLY A 97 0.20 -6.34 5.98
CA GLY A 97 0.95 -7.57 5.73
C GLY A 97 0.05 -8.80 5.68
N LEU A 98 -0.92 -8.92 6.58
CA LEU A 98 -1.91 -9.99 6.57
C LEU A 98 -2.79 -9.96 5.32
N ALA A 99 -3.26 -8.78 4.91
CA ALA A 99 -4.07 -8.62 3.70
C ALA A 99 -3.26 -8.98 2.42
N SER A 100 -1.99 -8.59 2.37
CA SER A 100 -1.09 -8.83 1.23
C SER A 100 -0.62 -10.29 1.12
N ALA A 101 -0.59 -11.00 2.25
CA ALA A 101 -0.21 -12.41 2.32
C ALA A 101 -1.32 -13.38 1.83
N ARG A 102 -2.45 -12.86 1.36
CA ARG A 102 -3.53 -13.67 0.78
C ARG A 102 -3.06 -14.50 -0.42
N SER A 103 -3.68 -15.67 -0.55
CA SER A 103 -3.43 -16.58 -1.68
C SER A 103 -3.72 -15.88 -2.99
N LYS A 104 -2.83 -16.07 -3.99
CA LYS A 104 -2.98 -15.48 -5.32
C LYS A 104 -4.12 -16.10 -6.15
N PHE A 105 -4.74 -17.16 -5.65
CA PHE A 105 -5.92 -17.79 -6.25
C PHE A 105 -7.25 -17.26 -5.68
N GLU A 106 -7.22 -16.41 -4.63
CA GLU A 106 -8.41 -15.77 -4.09
C GLU A 106 -8.91 -14.62 -4.98
N PRO A 107 -10.22 -14.27 -4.92
CA PRO A 107 -10.72 -13.06 -5.55
C PRO A 107 -9.96 -11.82 -5.10
N PHE A 108 -9.52 -11.01 -6.06
CA PHE A 108 -8.68 -9.83 -5.79
C PHE A 108 -9.45 -8.66 -5.16
N GLN A 109 -10.72 -8.46 -5.53
CA GLN A 109 -11.49 -7.28 -5.12
C GLN A 109 -11.67 -7.14 -3.59
N PRO A 110 -12.05 -8.19 -2.84
CA PRO A 110 -12.11 -8.11 -1.38
C PRO A 110 -10.74 -7.85 -0.73
N THR A 111 -9.67 -8.45 -1.26
CA THR A 111 -8.30 -8.19 -0.81
C THR A 111 -7.95 -6.72 -0.95
N MET A 112 -8.27 -6.10 -2.09
CA MET A 112 -8.03 -4.67 -2.31
C MET A 112 -8.80 -3.80 -1.33
N SER A 113 -10.05 -4.15 -1.01
CA SER A 113 -10.85 -3.40 -0.04
C SER A 113 -10.22 -3.42 1.35
N GLU A 114 -9.71 -4.57 1.78
CA GLU A 114 -8.99 -4.73 3.05
C GLU A 114 -7.64 -4.01 3.06
N LEU A 115 -6.90 -4.05 1.94
CA LEU A 115 -5.62 -3.38 1.79
C LEU A 115 -5.78 -1.87 1.87
N ILE A 116 -6.72 -1.31 1.09
CA ILE A 116 -6.96 0.14 1.02
C ILE A 116 -7.34 0.70 2.39
N ILE A 117 -8.26 0.06 3.13
CA ILE A 117 -8.68 0.58 4.43
C ILE A 117 -7.53 0.56 5.46
N CYS A 118 -6.68 -0.47 5.45
CA CYS A 118 -5.51 -0.53 6.32
C CYS A 118 -4.45 0.50 5.92
N LEU A 119 -4.23 0.70 4.62
CA LEU A 119 -3.29 1.67 4.08
C LEU A 119 -3.72 3.11 4.41
N MET A 120 -5.02 3.43 4.27
CA MET A 120 -5.58 4.71 4.71
C MET A 120 -5.32 4.96 6.20
N GLY A 121 -5.56 3.94 7.05
CA GLY A 121 -5.31 4.03 8.47
C GLY A 121 -3.84 4.24 8.82
N ARG A 122 -2.92 3.57 8.10
CA ARG A 122 -1.47 3.74 8.29
C ARG A 122 -0.99 5.14 7.88
N CYS A 123 -1.45 5.62 6.72
CA CYS A 123 -1.20 6.99 6.26
C CYS A 123 -1.66 8.02 7.29
N ASP A 124 -2.88 7.86 7.84
CA ASP A 124 -3.40 8.71 8.91
C ASP A 124 -2.55 8.65 10.18
N ALA A 125 -2.11 7.45 10.57
CA ALA A 125 -1.28 7.26 11.75
C ALA A 125 0.08 7.96 11.59
N TYR A 126 0.74 7.81 10.44
CA TYR A 126 1.99 8.49 10.14
C TYR A 126 1.82 10.01 10.09
N THR A 127 0.76 10.50 9.43
CA THR A 127 0.45 11.95 9.38
C THR A 127 0.28 12.52 10.79
N ASN A 128 -0.48 11.85 11.66
CA ASN A 128 -0.68 12.30 13.04
C ASN A 128 0.57 12.14 13.93
N ALA A 129 1.52 11.29 13.54
CA ALA A 129 2.82 11.16 14.19
C ALA A 129 3.86 12.16 13.68
N ASN A 130 3.49 13.06 12.75
CA ASN A 130 4.41 13.96 12.01
C ASN A 130 5.48 13.22 11.19
N MET A 131 5.20 11.97 10.81
CA MET A 131 6.05 11.15 9.94
C MET A 131 5.61 11.34 8.49
N PHE A 132 5.85 12.54 7.95
CA PHE A 132 5.25 12.96 6.67
C PHE A 132 5.86 12.28 5.44
N VAL A 133 7.10 11.82 5.51
CA VAL A 133 7.75 11.08 4.41
C VAL A 133 7.09 9.72 4.25
N GLU A 134 6.94 8.97 5.34
CA GLU A 134 6.27 7.67 5.35
C GLU A 134 4.78 7.80 5.02
N ALA A 135 4.11 8.85 5.51
CA ALA A 135 2.72 9.13 5.14
C ALA A 135 2.57 9.45 3.65
N LEU A 136 3.54 10.14 3.04
CA LEU A 136 3.53 10.49 1.62
C LEU A 136 3.59 9.23 0.75
N GLU A 137 4.46 8.27 1.07
CA GLU A 137 4.55 6.99 0.35
C GLU A 137 3.19 6.26 0.33
N ASP A 138 2.52 6.19 1.48
CA ASP A 138 1.18 5.60 1.57
C ASP A 138 0.14 6.40 0.77
N ALA A 139 0.20 7.73 0.85
CA ALA A 139 -0.73 8.61 0.15
C ALA A 139 -0.60 8.53 -1.38
N GLU A 140 0.62 8.37 -1.90
CA GLU A 140 0.86 8.17 -3.33
C GLU A 140 0.22 6.88 -3.84
N VAL A 141 0.38 5.78 -3.08
CA VAL A 141 -0.28 4.51 -3.40
C VAL A 141 -1.80 4.67 -3.35
N LEU A 142 -2.35 5.38 -2.35
CA LEU A 142 -3.79 5.63 -2.27
C LEU A 142 -4.32 6.42 -3.47
N VAL A 143 -3.60 7.45 -3.94
CA VAL A 143 -3.97 8.20 -5.15
C VAL A 143 -3.91 7.30 -6.39
N LEU A 144 -2.93 6.42 -6.50
CA LEU A 144 -2.84 5.44 -7.59
C LEU A 144 -4.03 4.46 -7.58
N LEU A 145 -4.43 4.00 -6.40
CA LEU A 145 -5.53 3.03 -6.23
C LEU A 145 -6.93 3.67 -6.39
N GLY A 146 -7.05 4.97 -6.15
CA GLY A 146 -8.33 5.68 -6.14
C GLY A 146 -8.19 7.15 -6.44
N SER A 147 -7.77 7.49 -7.66
CA SER A 147 -7.51 8.87 -8.08
C SER A 147 -8.76 9.76 -8.13
N GLN A 148 -9.96 9.17 -8.12
CA GLN A 148 -11.24 9.88 -8.07
C GLN A 148 -11.73 10.18 -6.66
N ILE A 149 -11.03 9.71 -5.63
CA ILE A 149 -11.39 9.89 -4.23
C ILE A 149 -10.74 11.18 -3.71
N PRO A 150 -11.51 12.22 -3.33
CA PRO A 150 -10.94 13.49 -2.85
C PRO A 150 -10.02 13.34 -1.65
N ASP A 151 -10.36 12.44 -0.72
CA ASP A 151 -9.59 12.22 0.51
C ASP A 151 -8.18 11.68 0.27
N ASN A 152 -7.96 10.96 -0.85
CA ASN A 152 -6.63 10.47 -1.20
C ASN A 152 -5.71 11.63 -1.62
N HIS A 153 -6.24 12.58 -2.40
CA HIS A 153 -5.52 13.82 -2.73
C HIS A 153 -5.32 14.70 -1.50
N LEU A 154 -6.32 14.77 -0.61
CA LEU A 154 -6.20 15.48 0.66
C LEU A 154 -5.04 14.94 1.50
N ARG A 155 -4.91 13.61 1.65
CA ARG A 155 -3.80 12.96 2.37
C ARG A 155 -2.45 13.35 1.78
N ARG A 156 -2.29 13.22 0.46
CA ARG A 156 -1.04 13.54 -0.23
C ARG A 156 -0.69 15.02 -0.11
N GLY A 157 -1.68 15.90 -0.29
CA GLY A 157 -1.52 17.34 -0.17
C GLY A 157 -1.13 17.79 1.25
N ILE A 158 -1.70 17.16 2.30
CA ILE A 158 -1.27 17.41 3.69
C ILE A 158 0.20 17.04 3.87
N CYS A 159 0.65 15.90 3.34
CA CYS A 159 2.04 15.48 3.45
C CYS A 159 2.97 16.46 2.72
N ASN A 160 2.67 16.80 1.47
CA ASN A 160 3.41 17.78 0.68
C ASN A 160 3.49 19.15 1.37
N LEU A 161 2.37 19.63 1.93
CA LEU A 161 2.31 20.90 2.65
C LEU A 161 3.27 20.93 3.86
N ASN A 162 3.33 19.85 4.64
CA ASN A 162 4.20 19.76 5.81
C ASN A 162 5.67 19.50 5.45
N LEU A 163 5.94 18.97 4.25
CA LEU A 163 7.29 18.79 3.72
C LEU A 163 7.84 20.05 3.04
N GLY A 164 7.04 21.12 2.92
CA GLY A 164 7.43 22.37 2.26
C GLY A 164 7.22 22.37 0.73
N GLU A 165 6.63 21.32 0.19
CA GLU A 165 6.34 21.18 -1.25
C GLU A 165 5.01 21.86 -1.59
N PHE A 166 4.95 23.19 -1.42
CA PHE A 166 3.70 23.97 -1.47
C PHE A 166 3.00 23.92 -2.83
N LEU A 167 3.75 23.94 -3.93
CA LEU A 167 3.17 23.83 -5.27
C LEU A 167 2.50 22.47 -5.50
N SER A 168 3.15 21.40 -5.04
CA SER A 168 2.61 20.04 -5.08
C SER A 168 1.36 19.92 -4.21
N ALA A 169 1.40 20.48 -3.00
CA ALA A 169 0.26 20.50 -2.08
C ALA A 169 -0.95 21.24 -2.66
N LYS A 170 -0.73 22.42 -3.26
CA LYS A 170 -1.76 23.19 -3.98
C LYS A 170 -2.39 22.34 -5.08
N SER A 171 -1.56 21.74 -5.94
CA SER A 171 -2.04 20.90 -7.04
C SER A 171 -2.88 19.72 -6.53
N ASP A 172 -2.47 19.08 -5.43
CA ASP A 172 -3.24 18.01 -4.80
C ASP A 172 -4.58 18.50 -4.27
N PHE A 173 -4.62 19.65 -3.59
CA PHE A 173 -5.87 20.19 -3.06
C PHE A 173 -6.85 20.58 -4.18
N GLU A 174 -6.36 21.24 -5.23
CA GLU A 174 -7.15 21.55 -6.42
C GLU A 174 -7.66 20.29 -7.11
N ARG A 175 -6.83 19.25 -7.22
CA ARG A 175 -7.23 17.96 -7.80
C ARG A 175 -8.32 17.27 -6.99
N GLY A 176 -8.21 17.28 -5.66
CA GLY A 176 -9.26 16.78 -4.78
C GLY A 176 -10.58 17.55 -4.95
N LEU A 177 -10.52 18.88 -5.06
CA LEU A 177 -11.68 19.75 -5.28
C LEU A 177 -12.33 19.54 -6.65
N ALA A 178 -11.59 19.11 -7.66
CA ALA A 178 -12.16 18.74 -8.96
C ALA A 178 -13.14 17.55 -8.84
N PHE A 179 -12.93 16.64 -7.87
CA PHE A 179 -13.84 15.53 -7.59
C PHE A 179 -14.90 15.87 -6.53
N ASN A 180 -14.62 16.81 -5.61
CA ASN A 180 -15.60 17.35 -4.66
C ASN A 180 -15.35 18.83 -4.37
N SER A 181 -16.03 19.70 -5.12
CA SER A 181 -15.82 21.15 -5.06
C SER A 181 -16.25 21.82 -3.75
N LYS A 182 -17.04 21.13 -2.92
CA LYS A 182 -17.54 21.63 -1.63
C LYS A 182 -16.84 20.97 -0.44
N HIS A 183 -15.73 20.29 -0.66
CA HIS A 183 -15.02 19.60 0.41
C HIS A 183 -14.40 20.62 1.39
N PRO A 184 -14.88 20.71 2.64
CA PRO A 184 -14.55 21.83 3.53
C PRO A 184 -13.07 21.88 3.93
N ILE A 185 -12.45 20.71 4.16
CA ILE A 185 -11.04 20.64 4.58
C ILE A 185 -10.11 21.04 3.43
N LEU A 186 -10.33 20.49 2.23
CA LEU A 186 -9.58 20.84 1.02
C LEU A 186 -9.66 22.35 0.70
N LEU A 187 -10.85 22.96 0.76
CA LEU A 187 -10.99 24.41 0.56
C LEU A 187 -10.15 25.21 1.57
N LYS A 188 -10.24 24.85 2.85
CA LYS A 188 -9.49 25.51 3.91
C LYS A 188 -7.97 25.35 3.75
N LEU A 189 -7.50 24.15 3.42
CA LEU A 189 -6.07 23.88 3.25
C LEU A 189 -5.51 24.52 1.98
N LEU A 190 -6.29 24.59 0.90
CA LEU A 190 -5.92 25.33 -0.30
C LEU A 190 -5.73 26.82 0.01
N GLU A 191 -6.65 27.43 0.76
CA GLU A 191 -6.52 28.84 1.18
C GLU A 191 -5.24 29.08 2.00
N ILE A 192 -4.95 28.20 2.96
CA ILE A 192 -3.71 28.27 3.75
C ILE A 192 -2.48 28.11 2.86
N CYS A 193 -2.50 27.14 1.95
CA CYS A 193 -1.39 26.87 1.04
C CYS A 193 -1.11 28.05 0.10
N LEU A 194 -2.15 28.71 -0.41
CA LEU A 194 -2.00 29.90 -1.26
C LEU A 194 -1.38 31.07 -0.51
N LYS A 195 -1.82 31.33 0.72
CA LYS A 195 -1.22 32.37 1.58
C LYS A 195 0.27 32.15 1.80
N ILE A 196 0.67 30.91 2.08
CA ILE A 196 2.09 30.56 2.27
C ILE A 196 2.88 30.81 0.97
N ILE A 197 2.33 30.42 -0.18
CA ILE A 197 2.97 30.64 -1.49
C ILE A 197 3.13 32.14 -1.78
N ASP A 198 2.10 32.95 -1.51
CA ASP A 198 2.14 34.41 -1.73
C ASP A 198 3.19 35.07 -0.80
N GLU A 199 3.25 34.64 0.46
CA GLU A 199 4.27 35.07 1.44
C GLU A 199 5.70 34.74 0.98
N GLU A 200 5.93 33.53 0.43
CA GLU A 200 7.25 33.14 -0.10
C GLU A 200 7.64 33.93 -1.35
N ASN A 201 6.67 34.32 -2.18
CA ASN A 201 6.91 35.11 -3.38
C ASN A 201 7.08 36.62 -3.10
N GLY A 202 6.82 37.07 -1.87
CA GLY A 202 6.93 38.47 -1.47
C GLY A 202 5.76 39.35 -1.91
N ASP A 203 4.65 38.74 -2.32
CA ASP A 203 3.42 39.42 -2.73
C ASP A 203 2.53 39.62 -1.48
N ASN A 204 2.75 40.71 -0.74
CA ASN A 204 1.87 41.17 0.35
C ASN A 204 0.77 42.11 -0.15
#